data_AF-A0A7V9TFK9-F1
#
_entry.id   AF-A0A7V9TFK9-F1
#
_cell.length_a   1.000
_cell.length_b   1.000
_cell.length_c   1.000
_cell.angle_alpha   90.00
_cell.angle_beta   90.00
_cell.angle_gamma   90.00
#
_symmetry.space_group_name_H-M   'P 1'
#
loop_
_entity.id
_entity.type
_entity.pdbx_description
1 polymer ?
#
loop_
_entity_poly.entity_id
_entity_poly.type
_entity_poly.pdbx_seq_one_letter_code
_entity_poly.pdbx_strand_id
1 'polypeptide(L)'
;MPVSQSDYIMRMIEQLGAAMRRLRELLARGAPAAPDVMREAQDAQRELFGPLWPVLERVNAETAVSLIPDERQILLWVELMQLEASAVRLIGDGPRADDLESRAERIMVTLPGREAAGADQ
;
A
#
# COMPACT_ATOMS: atom_id res chain seq x y z
N MET A 1 -4.02 -2.19 31.74
CA MET A 1 -4.88 -2.87 30.76
C MET A 1 -4.05 -3.07 29.51
N PRO A 2 -3.77 -4.30 29.04
CA PRO A 2 -3.02 -4.49 27.81
C PRO A 2 -3.88 -4.00 26.64
N VAL A 3 -3.33 -3.10 25.83
CA VAL A 3 -3.92 -2.69 24.56
C VAL A 3 -3.99 -3.96 23.71
N SER A 4 -5.18 -4.34 23.25
CA SER A 4 -5.30 -5.54 22.43
C SER A 4 -4.56 -5.31 21.10
N GLN A 5 -3.98 -6.37 20.52
CA GLN A 5 -3.33 -6.28 19.20
C GLN A 5 -4.28 -5.69 18.13
N SER A 6 -5.58 -5.95 18.27
CA SER A 6 -6.63 -5.38 17.43
C SER A 6 -6.74 -3.85 17.55
N ASP A 7 -6.68 -3.29 18.76
CA ASP A 7 -6.77 -1.84 18.97
C ASP A 7 -5.54 -1.11 18.42
N TYR A 8 -4.36 -1.74 18.50
CA TYR A 8 -3.14 -1.20 17.91
C TYR A 8 -3.25 -1.13 16.38
N ILE A 9 -3.67 -2.23 15.73
CA ILE A 9 -3.84 -2.29 14.28
C ILE A 9 -4.89 -1.27 13.83
N MET A 10 -6.01 -1.12 14.54
CA MET A 10 -7.03 -0.15 14.17
C MET A 10 -6.50 1.29 14.20
N ARG A 11 -5.78 1.68 15.25
CA ARG A 11 -5.17 3.02 15.32
C ARG A 11 -4.15 3.25 14.21
N MET A 12 -3.35 2.23 13.88
CA MET A 12 -2.37 2.32 12.81
C MET A 12 -3.07 2.49 11.45
N ILE A 13 -4.16 1.77 11.20
CA ILE A 13 -5.00 1.94 10.00
C ILE A 13 -5.57 3.36 9.92
N GLU A 14 -6.07 3.91 11.03
CA GLU A 14 -6.60 5.28 11.07
C GLU A 14 -5.51 6.33 10.78
N GLN A 15 -4.33 6.17 11.38
CA GLN A 15 -3.17 7.05 11.15
C GLN A 15 -2.71 7.00 9.69
N LEU A 16 -2.63 5.80 9.11
CA LEU A 16 -2.31 5.61 7.69
C LEU A 16 -3.39 6.20 6.78
N GLY A 17 -4.67 6.10 7.17
CA GLY A 17 -5.78 6.76 6.47
C GLY A 17 -5.60 8.27 6.38
N ALA A 18 -5.19 8.91 7.49
CA ALA A 18 -4.89 10.33 7.50
C ALA A 18 -3.64 10.68 6.66
N ALA A 19 -2.60 9.85 6.75
CA ALA A 19 -1.39 10.01 5.93
C ALA A 19 -1.69 9.93 4.43
N MET A 20 -2.49 8.95 3.99
CA MET A 20 -2.88 8.81 2.58
C MET A 20 -3.65 10.02 2.05
N ARG A 21 -4.56 10.60 2.85
CA ARG A 21 -5.27 11.83 2.46
C ARG A 21 -4.30 12.98 2.24
N ARG A 22 -3.37 13.18 3.17
CA ARG A 22 -2.32 14.19 3.05
C ARG A 22 -1.43 13.95 1.82
N LEU A 23 -1.07 12.70 1.54
CA LEU A 23 -0.26 12.35 0.37
C LEU A 23 -0.99 12.64 -0.94
N ARG A 24 -2.29 12.37 -1.03
CA ARG A 24 -3.12 12.72 -2.19
C ARG A 24 -3.18 14.23 -2.40
N GLU A 25 -3.36 15.00 -1.33
CA GLU A 25 -3.35 16.47 -1.39
C GLU A 25 -1.97 17.02 -1.81
N LEU A 26 -0.90 16.39 -1.34
CA LEU A 26 0.47 16.75 -1.70
C LEU A 26 0.76 16.43 -3.17
N LEU A 27 0.33 15.26 -3.65
CA LEU A 27 0.43 14.85 -5.04
C LEU A 27 -0.31 15.79 -5.99
N ALA A 28 -1.46 16.33 -5.57
CA ALA A 28 -2.22 17.32 -6.33
C ALA A 28 -1.45 18.63 -6.58
N ARG A 29 -0.35 18.89 -5.84
CA ARG A 29 0.56 20.02 -6.08
C ARG A 29 1.54 19.76 -7.24
N GLY A 30 1.53 18.56 -7.82
CA GLY A 30 2.30 18.19 -9.01
C GLY A 30 3.75 17.78 -8.72
N ALA A 31 4.55 17.75 -9.78
CA ALA A 31 5.92 17.21 -9.79
C ALA A 31 6.86 17.74 -8.67
N PRO A 32 6.82 19.02 -8.24
CA PRO A 32 7.70 19.49 -7.17
C PRO A 32 7.51 18.77 -5.84
N ALA A 33 6.31 18.24 -5.59
CA ALA A 33 5.96 17.56 -4.34
C ALA A 33 6.10 16.03 -4.44
N ALA A 34 6.34 15.49 -5.64
CA ALA A 34 6.42 14.06 -5.89
C ALA A 34 7.55 13.36 -5.10
N PRO A 35 8.77 13.92 -4.93
CA PRO A 35 9.80 13.27 -4.12
C PRO A 35 9.39 13.09 -2.65
N ASP A 36 8.65 14.05 -2.09
CA ASP A 36 8.12 13.94 -0.73
C ASP A 36 7.00 12.90 -0.64
N VAL A 37 6.11 12.84 -1.63
CA VAL A 37 5.08 11.79 -1.69
C VAL A 37 5.71 10.40 -1.75
N MET A 38 6.73 10.21 -2.60
CA MET A 38 7.44 8.93 -2.70
C MET A 38 8.07 8.52 -1.38
N ARG A 39 8.79 9.44 -0.73
CA ARG A 39 9.45 9.18 0.55
C ARG A 39 8.43 8.85 1.65
N GLU A 40 7.41 9.67 1.81
CA GLU A 40 6.38 9.46 2.84
C GLU A 40 5.56 8.17 2.57
N ALA A 41 5.29 7.81 1.31
CA ALA A 41 4.64 6.55 0.96
C ALA A 41 5.51 5.33 1.32
N GLN A 42 6.81 5.39 1.08
CA GLN A 42 7.75 4.32 1.45
C GLN A 42 7.92 4.20 2.98
N ASP A 43 7.98 5.33 3.69
CA ASP A 43 8.04 5.35 5.14
C ASP A 43 6.76 4.76 5.76
N ALA A 44 5.58 5.08 5.20
CA ALA A 44 4.31 4.50 5.61
C ALA A 44 4.24 2.98 5.36
N GLN A 45 4.79 2.49 4.23
CA GLN A 45 4.89 1.06 3.96
C GLN A 45 5.80 0.35 4.96
N ARG A 46 6.95 0.96 5.31
CA ARG A 46 7.86 0.45 6.34
C ARG A 46 7.22 0.45 7.73
N GLU A 47 6.43 1.46 8.07
CA GLU A 47 5.73 1.54 9.35
C GLU A 47 4.64 0.48 9.45
N LEU A 48 3.85 0.31 8.39
CA LEU A 48 2.74 -0.65 8.33
C LEU A 48 3.20 -2.09 8.59
N PHE A 49 4.32 -2.50 7.98
CA PHE A 49 4.81 -3.88 8.06
C PHE A 49 6.00 -4.08 9.00
N GLY A 50 6.62 -2.99 9.44
CA GLY A 50 7.75 -2.99 10.35
C GLY A 50 8.85 -3.97 9.91
N PRO A 51 9.22 -4.95 10.76
CA PRO A 51 10.25 -5.94 10.43
C PRO A 51 9.96 -6.82 9.22
N LEU A 52 8.69 -6.95 8.82
CA LEU A 52 8.29 -7.78 7.67
C LEU A 52 8.58 -7.08 6.33
N TRP A 53 8.76 -5.76 6.33
CA TRP A 53 8.94 -4.96 5.12
C TRP A 53 10.04 -5.48 4.17
N PRO A 54 11.28 -5.78 4.62
CA PRO A 54 12.35 -6.25 3.72
C PRO A 54 12.08 -7.63 3.14
N VAL A 55 11.20 -8.43 3.76
CA VAL A 55 10.77 -9.72 3.22
C VAL A 55 9.72 -9.47 2.14
N LEU A 56 8.71 -8.64 2.43
CA LEU A 56 7.66 -8.30 1.49
C LEU A 56 8.23 -7.73 0.20
N GLU A 57 9.23 -6.84 0.27
CA GLU A 57 9.89 -6.28 -0.93
C GLU A 57 10.43 -7.34 -1.90
N ARG A 58 10.86 -8.50 -1.39
CA ARG A 58 11.59 -9.53 -2.15
C ARG A 58 10.73 -10.71 -2.61
N VAL A 59 9.57 -10.93 -2.01
CA VAL A 59 8.70 -12.06 -2.35
C VAL A 59 7.68 -11.68 -3.42
N ASN A 60 7.12 -12.69 -4.09
CA ASN A 60 6.02 -12.49 -5.04
C ASN A 60 4.71 -12.13 -4.33
N ALA A 61 3.70 -11.71 -5.11
CA ALA A 61 2.42 -11.26 -4.60
C ALA A 61 1.69 -12.35 -3.79
N GLU A 62 1.75 -13.60 -4.25
CA GLU A 62 1.09 -14.74 -3.61
C GLU A 62 1.67 -15.03 -2.22
N THR A 63 3.00 -15.06 -2.13
CA THR A 63 3.68 -15.23 -0.85
C THR A 63 3.40 -14.04 0.06
N ALA A 64 3.46 -12.81 -0.47
CA ALA A 64 3.20 -11.60 0.30
C ALA A 64 1.80 -11.60 0.93
N VAL A 65 0.76 -11.93 0.16
CA VAL A 65 -0.63 -12.02 0.64
C VAL A 65 -0.77 -13.11 1.70
N SER A 66 -0.11 -14.26 1.55
CA SER A 66 -0.17 -15.33 2.56
C SER A 66 0.53 -14.99 3.89
N LEU A 67 1.49 -14.05 3.86
CA LEU A 67 2.24 -13.61 5.04
C LEU A 67 1.53 -12.49 5.83
N ILE A 68 0.58 -11.80 5.20
CA ILE A 68 -0.14 -10.68 5.82
C ILE A 68 -1.50 -11.19 6.31
N PRO A 69 -1.73 -11.29 7.64
CA PRO A 69 -2.94 -11.91 8.18
C PRO A 69 -4.21 -11.04 8.07
N ASP A 70 -4.07 -9.73 7.84
CA ASP A 70 -5.19 -8.78 7.80
C ASP A 70 -5.31 -8.15 6.41
N GLU A 71 -6.42 -8.45 5.72
CA GLU A 71 -6.74 -7.92 4.39
C GLU A 71 -6.68 -6.40 4.33
N ARG A 72 -7.05 -5.69 5.41
CA ARG A 72 -7.02 -4.22 5.44
C ARG A 72 -5.60 -3.68 5.29
N GLN A 73 -4.60 -4.39 5.82
CA GLN A 73 -3.19 -4.01 5.65
C GLN A 73 -2.76 -4.19 4.19
N ILE A 74 -3.26 -5.24 3.52
CA ILE A 74 -2.99 -5.49 2.11
C ILE A 74 -3.60 -4.37 1.25
N LEU A 75 -4.86 -3.99 1.52
CA LEU A 75 -5.52 -2.89 0.82
C LEU A 75 -4.80 -1.55 1.02
N LEU A 76 -4.37 -1.24 2.25
CA LEU A 76 -3.57 -0.04 2.52
C LEU A 76 -2.24 -0.04 1.77
N TRP A 77 -1.59 -1.20 1.69
CA TRP A 77 -0.33 -1.32 0.96
C TRP A 77 -0.50 -1.07 -0.53
N VAL A 78 -1.54 -1.64 -1.13
CA VAL A 78 -1.90 -1.40 -2.54
C VAL A 78 -2.12 0.09 -2.80
N GLU A 79 -2.87 0.78 -1.94
CA GLU A 79 -3.12 2.22 -2.06
C GLU A 79 -1.82 3.04 -1.95
N LEU A 80 -0.93 2.68 -1.02
CA LEU A 80 0.39 3.33 -0.89
C LEU A 80 1.26 3.11 -2.14
N MET A 81 1.26 1.90 -2.71
CA MET A 81 1.98 1.60 -3.95
C MET A 81 1.44 2.41 -5.13
N GLN A 82 0.12 2.58 -5.26
CA GLN A 82 -0.50 3.40 -6.30
C GLN A 82 -0.17 4.89 -6.16
N LEU A 83 -0.11 5.40 -4.92
CA LEU A 83 0.34 6.76 -4.65
C LEU A 83 1.82 6.97 -5.01
N GLU A 84 2.68 6.01 -4.65
CA GLU A 84 4.09 6.04 -5.02
C GLU A 84 4.24 6.01 -6.55
N ALA A 85 3.52 5.12 -7.24
CA ALA A 85 3.54 5.03 -8.70
C ALA A 85 3.11 6.36 -9.36
N SER A 86 2.06 6.98 -8.86
CA SER A 86 1.59 8.28 -9.36
C SER A 86 2.66 9.37 -9.19
N ALA A 87 3.34 9.40 -8.05
CA ALA A 87 4.43 10.34 -7.80
C ALA A 87 5.65 10.08 -8.70
N VAL A 88 6.02 8.80 -8.86
CA VAL A 88 7.09 8.35 -9.76
C VAL A 88 6.79 8.76 -11.22
N ARG A 89 5.53 8.64 -11.64
CA ARG A 89 5.09 9.06 -12.98
C ARG A 89 5.19 10.57 -13.19
N LEU A 90 4.90 11.38 -12.15
CA LEU A 90 5.06 12.84 -12.20
C LEU A 90 6.51 13.31 -12.37
N ILE A 91 7.49 12.52 -11.92
CA ILE A 91 8.92 12.82 -12.11
C ILE A 91 9.50 12.20 -13.40
N GLY A 92 8.66 11.52 -14.20
CA GLY A 92 9.02 10.99 -15.51
C GLY A 92 9.57 9.57 -15.54
N ASP A 93 9.58 8.85 -14.41
CA ASP A 93 10.07 7.46 -14.34
C ASP A 93 8.92 6.46 -14.60
N GLY A 94 8.39 6.48 -15.83
CA GLY A 94 7.28 5.62 -16.25
C GLY A 94 7.49 4.13 -15.95
N PRO A 95 8.64 3.53 -16.32
CA PRO A 95 8.88 2.10 -16.08
C PRO A 95 8.73 1.69 -14.61
N ARG A 96 9.28 2.50 -13.68
CA ARG A 96 9.13 2.20 -12.25
C ARG A 96 7.70 2.37 -11.76
N ALA A 97 6.95 3.34 -12.29
CA ALA A 97 5.54 3.50 -11.97
C ALA A 97 4.73 2.27 -12.40
N ASP A 98 5.00 1.77 -13.62
CA ASP A 98 4.33 0.60 -14.17
C ASP A 98 4.65 -0.68 -13.38
N ASP A 99 5.89 -0.84 -12.89
CA ASP A 99 6.28 -1.96 -12.02
C ASP A 99 5.51 -1.95 -10.68
N LEU A 100 5.36 -0.76 -10.07
CA LEU A 100 4.61 -0.58 -8.83
C LEU A 100 3.11 -0.87 -9.03
N GLU A 101 2.51 -0.36 -10.10
CA GLU A 101 1.11 -0.61 -10.45
C GLU A 101 0.87 -2.09 -10.73
N SER A 102 1.73 -2.72 -11.55
CA SER A 102 1.65 -4.15 -11.88
C SER A 102 1.72 -5.03 -10.63
N ARG A 103 2.58 -4.66 -9.67
CA ARG A 103 2.69 -5.38 -8.40
C ARG A 103 1.44 -5.21 -7.53
N ALA A 104 0.93 -3.99 -7.44
CA ALA A 104 -0.29 -3.68 -6.71
C ALA A 104 -1.49 -4.44 -7.27
N GLU A 105 -1.63 -4.52 -8.60
CA GLU A 105 -2.66 -5.31 -9.28
C GLU A 105 -2.55 -6.80 -8.98
N ARG A 106 -1.34 -7.39 -9.05
CA ARG A 106 -1.12 -8.80 -8.73
C ARG A 106 -1.52 -9.14 -7.31
N ILE A 107 -1.21 -8.26 -6.35
CA ILE A 107 -1.62 -8.40 -4.95
C ILE A 107 -3.16 -8.37 -4.85
N MET A 108 -3.82 -7.42 -5.51
CA MET A 108 -5.28 -7.31 -5.52
C MET A 108 -6.00 -8.52 -6.13
N VAL A 109 -5.45 -9.11 -7.18
CA VAL A 109 -6.01 -10.32 -7.82
C VAL A 109 -5.83 -11.55 -6.92
N THR A 110 -4.81 -11.56 -6.06
CA THR A 110 -4.50 -12.69 -5.18
C THR A 110 -5.33 -12.68 -3.89
N LEU A 111 -6.00 -11.57 -3.56
CA LEU A 111 -6.83 -11.48 -2.36
C LEU A 111 -8.02 -12.45 -2.44
N PRO A 112 -8.15 -13.39 -1.48
CA PRO A 112 -9.28 -14.32 -1.44
C PRO A 112 -10.54 -13.57 -0.99
N GLY A 113 -11.39 -13.19 -1.94
CA GLY A 113 -12.62 -12.44 -1.66
C GLY A 113 -13.30 -11.82 -2.86
N ARG A 114 -12.60 -11.69 -4.00
CA ARG A 114 -13.18 -11.13 -5.24
C ARG A 114 -14.00 -12.14 -6.07
N GLU A 115 -13.80 -13.44 -5.88
CA GLU A 115 -14.52 -14.49 -6.62
C GLU A 115 -15.91 -14.83 -6.04
N ALA A 116 -16.18 -14.52 -4.77
CA ALA A 116 -17.47 -14.84 -4.13
C ALA A 116 -18.62 -13.88 -4.48
N ALA A 117 -18.34 -12.78 -5.21
CA ALA A 117 -19.34 -11.79 -5.60
C ALA A 117 -19.84 -11.93 -7.05
N GLY A 118 -19.38 -12.94 -7.79
CA GLY A 118 -19.71 -13.14 -9.21
C GLY A 118 -20.31 -14.50 -9.56
N ALA A 119 -20.59 -15.36 -8.58
CA ALA A 119 -21.01 -16.76 -8.81
C ALA A 119 -22.45 -17.08 -8.38
N ASP A 120 -23.30 -16.06 -8.19
CA ASP A 120 -24.75 -16.23 -8.05
C ASP A 120 -25.47 -15.26 -9.03
N GLN A 121 -25.58 -15.67 -10.29
CA GLN A 121 -26.62 -15.23 -11.23
C GLN A 121 -26.95 -16.36 -12.21
#